data_AF-A0A8B6X4Y5-F1
#
_entry.id   AF-A0A8B6X4Y5-F1
#
_cell.length_a   1.000
_cell.length_b   1.000
_cell.length_c   1.000
_cell.angle_alpha   90.00
_cell.angle_beta   90.00
_cell.angle_gamma   90.00
#
_symmetry.space_group_name_H-M   'P 1'
#
loop_
_entity.id
_entity.type
_entity.pdbx_description
1 polymer ?
#
loop_
_entity_poly.entity_id
_entity_poly.type
_entity_poly.pdbx_seq_one_letter_code
_entity_poly.pdbx_strand_id
1 'polypeptide(L)'
;MSSPAGTARPARVRRVVALVGALGIGAAAMPACAADAERPVIAADTLLVGIAERRGVREGYLDLLASTGLLLRPAPVNGPSLLQGQDSDSRRLRRAPERVIVAKSADLAVSVGPYESAASATAAPDDRGHYVAVWRTDDDGAWKLQVDAALPHGDAPGAVDAVAGLPLLAWAAPAGSCDANALGSAERQVVDARAGGAGAPARLYAADAVVLRSDLAPVAPASAPRAGPNWRDAQMRGTWVAKSQDLAVMTGLVRTDGNERGYGFLHAWSCEGGSWKLKLDLENLPR
;
A
#
# COMPACT_ATOMS: atom_id res chain seq x y z
N MET A 1 -81.69 -28.72 -43.51
CA MET A 1 -81.59 -29.74 -44.58
C MET A 1 -80.15 -30.22 -44.63
N SER A 2 -79.98 -31.49 -44.25
CA SER A 2 -78.96 -32.48 -44.64
C SER A 2 -77.52 -32.06 -45.01
N SER A 3 -76.57 -32.51 -44.18
CA SER A 3 -75.21 -32.98 -44.53
C SER A 3 -75.26 -34.10 -45.62
N PRO A 4 -74.16 -34.54 -46.31
CA PRO A 4 -72.80 -34.76 -45.76
C PRO A 4 -71.59 -34.71 -46.76
N ALA A 5 -70.45 -35.24 -46.27
CA ALA A 5 -69.23 -35.71 -46.95
C ALA A 5 -68.14 -34.66 -47.23
N GLY A 6 -66.85 -34.88 -46.98
CA GLY A 6 -66.11 -36.07 -46.56
C GLY A 6 -64.69 -36.01 -47.15
N THR A 7 -63.67 -36.22 -46.30
CA THR A 7 -62.30 -36.69 -46.59
C THR A 7 -61.36 -35.87 -47.50
N ALA A 8 -60.21 -35.42 -46.96
CA ALA A 8 -58.90 -36.09 -47.09
C ALA A 8 -57.75 -35.22 -46.54
N ARG A 9 -56.86 -35.84 -45.73
CA ARG A 9 -55.58 -35.29 -45.24
C ARG A 9 -54.44 -35.71 -46.19
N PRO A 10 -53.39 -34.90 -46.34
CA PRO A 10 -52.06 -35.47 -46.55
C PRO A 10 -50.99 -35.00 -45.55
N ALA A 11 -50.24 -36.02 -45.11
CA ALA A 11 -48.86 -36.14 -44.66
C ALA A 11 -48.12 -34.95 -44.00
N ARG A 12 -47.71 -35.20 -42.75
CA ARG A 12 -46.67 -34.45 -42.01
C ARG A 12 -45.28 -34.85 -42.49
N VAL A 13 -44.48 -33.89 -42.93
CA VAL A 13 -43.01 -34.05 -43.06
C VAL A 13 -42.37 -33.50 -41.78
N ARG A 14 -41.80 -34.39 -40.96
CA ARG A 14 -40.99 -34.03 -39.78
C ARG A 14 -39.62 -33.56 -40.26
N ARG A 15 -39.32 -32.26 -40.14
CA ARG A 15 -37.94 -31.75 -40.20
C ARG A 15 -37.31 -31.95 -38.82
N VAL A 16 -36.33 -32.84 -38.75
CA VAL A 16 -35.42 -32.98 -37.62
C VAL A 16 -34.42 -31.82 -37.70
N VAL A 17 -34.50 -30.88 -36.77
CA VAL A 17 -33.48 -29.85 -36.57
C VAL A 17 -32.50 -30.41 -35.54
N ALA A 18 -31.26 -30.67 -35.96
CA ALA A 18 -30.17 -31.04 -35.07
C ALA A 18 -29.71 -29.79 -34.30
N LEU A 19 -29.85 -29.80 -32.98
CA LEU A 19 -29.22 -28.82 -32.10
C LEU A 19 -27.71 -29.09 -32.07
N VAL A 20 -26.91 -28.18 -32.63
CA VAL A 20 -25.48 -28.12 -32.35
C VAL A 20 -25.32 -27.43 -30.99
N GLY A 21 -25.02 -28.22 -29.96
CA GLY A 21 -24.67 -27.71 -28.64
C GLY A 21 -23.31 -27.01 -28.69
N ALA A 22 -23.31 -25.69 -28.57
CA ALA A 22 -22.10 -24.94 -28.31
C ALA A 22 -21.68 -25.21 -26.85
N LEU A 23 -20.59 -25.98 -26.68
CA LEU A 23 -19.86 -26.05 -25.42
C LEU A 23 -19.32 -24.64 -25.12
N GLY A 24 -20.00 -23.91 -24.25
CA GLY A 24 -19.50 -22.68 -23.68
C GLY A 24 -18.29 -23.01 -22.82
N ILE A 25 -17.09 -22.66 -23.31
CA ILE A 25 -15.89 -22.59 -22.48
C ILE A 25 -16.17 -21.49 -21.46
N GLY A 26 -16.48 -21.88 -20.22
CA GLY A 26 -16.56 -20.95 -19.10
C GLY A 26 -15.18 -20.33 -18.91
N ALA A 27 -15.01 -19.10 -19.40
CA ALA A 27 -13.90 -18.27 -19.01
C ALA A 27 -14.04 -18.04 -17.50
N ALA A 28 -13.15 -18.65 -16.71
CA ALA A 28 -13.00 -18.29 -15.32
C ALA A 28 -12.66 -16.80 -15.27
N ALA A 29 -13.63 -15.98 -14.85
CA ALA A 29 -13.41 -14.57 -14.60
C ALA A 29 -12.35 -14.48 -13.49
N MET A 30 -11.16 -14.01 -13.85
CA MET A 30 -10.19 -13.58 -12.86
C MET A 30 -10.82 -12.50 -11.98
N PRO A 31 -10.45 -12.38 -10.69
CA PRO A 31 -11.11 -11.45 -9.78
C PRO A 31 -10.78 -10.01 -10.19
N ALA A 32 -11.70 -9.38 -10.94
CA ALA A 32 -11.61 -7.99 -11.35
C ALA A 32 -11.50 -7.00 -10.17
N CYS A 33 -11.84 -7.45 -8.95
CA CYS A 33 -12.04 -6.58 -7.79
C CYS A 33 -10.76 -5.95 -7.20
N ALA A 34 -9.58 -6.59 -7.31
CA ALA A 34 -8.35 -6.09 -6.69
C ALA A 34 -7.59 -5.11 -7.61
N ALA A 35 -7.34 -5.54 -8.86
CA ALA A 35 -6.64 -4.71 -9.84
C ALA A 35 -7.40 -3.39 -10.15
N ASP A 36 -8.74 -3.41 -10.10
CA ASP A 36 -9.53 -2.19 -10.27
C ASP A 36 -9.42 -1.25 -9.04
N ALA A 37 -9.28 -1.79 -7.83
CA ALA A 37 -9.14 -0.98 -6.61
C ALA A 37 -7.75 -0.32 -6.46
N GLU A 38 -6.69 -0.95 -6.97
CA GLU A 38 -5.32 -0.44 -6.91
C GLU A 38 -5.07 0.72 -7.89
N ARG A 39 -5.73 0.70 -9.06
CA ARG A 39 -5.53 1.69 -10.14
C ARG A 39 -5.62 3.15 -9.68
N PRO A 40 -6.65 3.59 -8.92
CA PRO A 40 -6.73 4.96 -8.43
C PRO A 40 -5.56 5.38 -7.55
N VAL A 41 -5.03 4.46 -6.73
CA VAL A 41 -3.88 4.74 -5.85
C VAL A 41 -2.59 4.86 -6.67
N ILE A 42 -2.41 3.98 -7.65
CA ILE A 42 -1.28 4.06 -8.60
C ILE A 42 -1.34 5.37 -9.41
N ALA A 43 -2.54 5.78 -9.81
CA ALA A 43 -2.75 7.05 -10.50
C ALA A 43 -2.41 8.26 -9.61
N ALA A 44 -2.73 8.22 -8.31
CA ALA A 44 -2.36 9.25 -7.36
C ALA A 44 -0.83 9.33 -7.15
N ASP A 45 -0.15 8.18 -7.08
CA ASP A 45 1.32 8.09 -7.01
C ASP A 45 1.97 8.70 -8.27
N THR A 46 1.44 8.31 -9.44
CA THR A 46 1.87 8.83 -10.74
C THR A 46 1.64 10.34 -10.86
N LEU A 47 0.53 10.84 -10.32
CA LEU A 47 0.21 12.26 -10.31
C LEU A 47 1.24 13.05 -9.49
N LEU A 48 1.65 12.55 -8.33
CA LEU A 48 2.70 13.17 -7.51
C LEU A 48 3.98 13.32 -8.32
N VAL A 49 4.45 12.24 -8.96
CA VAL A 49 5.66 12.28 -9.79
C VAL A 49 5.51 13.25 -10.95
N GLY A 50 4.36 13.24 -11.64
CA GLY A 50 4.11 14.16 -12.75
C GLY A 50 4.07 15.64 -12.32
N ILE A 51 3.55 15.95 -11.14
CA ILE A 51 3.61 17.31 -10.59
C ILE A 51 5.06 17.65 -10.23
N ALA A 52 5.77 16.72 -9.57
CA ALA A 52 7.16 16.89 -9.19
C ALA A 52 8.07 17.21 -10.39
N GLU A 53 7.87 16.50 -11.51
CA GLU A 53 8.61 16.74 -12.75
C GLU A 53 8.34 18.13 -13.37
N ARG A 54 7.10 18.62 -13.27
CA ARG A 54 6.71 19.89 -13.91
C ARG A 54 6.94 21.12 -13.03
N ARG A 55 6.83 20.96 -11.72
CA ARG A 55 6.74 22.07 -10.76
C ARG A 55 7.72 21.98 -9.59
N GLY A 56 8.46 20.87 -9.46
CA GLY A 56 9.36 20.62 -8.33
C GLY A 56 8.77 19.63 -7.33
N VAL A 57 9.65 18.87 -6.66
CA VAL A 57 9.26 17.80 -5.71
C VAL A 57 8.41 18.35 -4.57
N ARG A 58 8.80 19.53 -4.06
CA ARG A 58 8.08 20.24 -3.00
C ARG A 58 6.61 20.47 -3.36
N GLU A 59 6.34 20.96 -4.57
CA GLU A 59 5.02 21.25 -5.09
C GLU A 59 4.20 19.96 -5.28
N GLY A 60 4.83 18.89 -5.77
CA GLY A 60 4.20 17.58 -5.86
C GLY A 60 3.68 17.07 -4.51
N TYR A 61 4.50 17.20 -3.46
CA TYR A 61 4.07 16.84 -2.12
C TYR A 61 3.04 17.80 -1.54
N LEU A 62 3.17 19.12 -1.70
CA LEU A 62 2.20 20.09 -1.18
C LEU A 62 0.80 19.92 -1.80
N ASP A 63 0.71 19.54 -3.08
CA ASP A 63 -0.57 19.32 -3.75
C ASP A 63 -1.27 18.01 -3.31
N LEU A 64 -0.48 16.97 -2.96
CA LEU A 64 -0.97 15.62 -2.66
C LEU A 64 -1.03 15.29 -1.17
N LEU A 65 -0.30 16.00 -0.31
CA LEU A 65 -0.36 15.81 1.14
C LEU A 65 -1.72 16.23 1.69
N ALA A 66 -2.20 15.46 2.66
CA ALA A 66 -3.25 15.93 3.56
C ALA A 66 -2.73 17.12 4.39
N SER A 67 -3.64 17.98 4.85
CA SER A 67 -3.30 19.16 5.67
C SER A 67 -2.51 18.80 6.95
N THR A 68 -2.74 17.60 7.49
CA THR A 68 -2.02 17.04 8.65
C THR A 68 -1.08 15.90 8.26
N GLY A 69 -0.76 15.75 6.98
CA GLY A 69 0.09 14.67 6.47
C GLY A 69 1.47 14.68 7.13
N LEU A 70 1.99 13.48 7.41
CA LEU A 70 3.29 13.29 8.05
C LEU A 70 4.34 12.88 7.04
N LEU A 71 5.53 13.48 7.12
CA LEU A 71 6.72 12.99 6.46
C LEU A 71 7.61 12.32 7.52
N LEU A 72 8.05 11.10 7.30
CA LEU A 72 9.02 10.44 8.17
C LEU A 72 10.43 10.79 7.68
N ARG A 73 11.12 11.69 8.40
CA ARG A 73 12.44 12.23 8.03
C ARG A 73 13.35 12.48 9.25
N PRO A 74 14.07 11.49 9.77
CA PRO A 74 13.61 10.12 10.00
C PRO A 74 12.42 10.06 10.98
N ALA A 75 12.33 11.01 11.92
CA ALA A 75 11.19 11.19 12.81
C ALA A 75 9.95 11.72 12.04
N PRO A 76 8.72 11.45 12.52
CA PRO A 76 7.52 12.01 11.91
C PRO A 76 7.43 13.52 12.15
N VAL A 77 7.28 14.28 11.06
CA VAL A 77 7.08 15.74 11.07
C VAL A 77 5.87 16.13 10.24
N ASN A 78 5.23 17.26 10.55
CA ASN A 78 4.14 17.79 9.73
C ASN A 78 4.69 18.22 8.36
N GLY A 79 4.27 17.51 7.31
CA GLY A 79 4.78 17.67 5.95
C GLY A 79 4.52 19.06 5.38
N PRO A 80 3.27 19.56 5.38
CA PRO A 80 2.96 20.89 4.85
C PRO A 80 3.78 22.00 5.50
N SER A 81 3.88 22.02 6.84
CA SER A 81 4.69 23.01 7.56
C SER A 81 6.18 22.92 7.22
N LEU A 82 6.73 21.70 7.14
CA LEU A 82 8.12 21.49 6.77
C LEU A 82 8.40 22.02 5.35
N LEU A 83 7.58 21.62 4.38
CA LEU A 83 7.78 21.93 2.96
C LEU A 83 7.56 23.42 2.67
N GLN A 84 6.60 24.07 3.34
CA GLN A 84 6.39 25.50 3.17
C GLN A 84 7.62 26.34 3.55
N GLY A 85 8.40 25.89 4.53
CA GLY A 85 9.65 26.52 4.95
C GLY A 85 10.88 26.19 4.11
N GLN A 86 10.74 25.34 3.08
CA GLN A 86 11.82 24.99 2.16
C GLN A 86 11.72 25.78 0.86
N ASP A 87 12.88 26.15 0.31
CA ASP A 87 12.98 26.66 -1.06
C ASP A 87 12.60 25.56 -2.06
N SER A 88 12.10 25.97 -3.22
CA SER A 88 11.93 25.04 -4.34
C SER A 88 13.29 24.47 -4.74
N ASP A 89 13.38 23.16 -4.89
CA ASP A 89 14.56 22.51 -5.44
C ASP A 89 14.35 22.14 -6.93
N SER A 90 15.46 21.86 -7.61
CA SER A 90 15.44 21.33 -8.98
C SER A 90 15.54 19.80 -9.00
N ARG A 91 15.30 19.14 -7.84
CA ARG A 91 15.53 17.70 -7.73
C ARG A 91 14.56 16.95 -8.60
N ARG A 92 15.06 15.87 -9.20
CA ARG A 92 14.22 14.88 -9.86
C ARG A 92 13.83 13.83 -8.83
N LEU A 93 12.56 13.47 -8.80
CA LEU A 93 12.05 12.31 -8.06
C LEU A 93 11.47 11.32 -9.07
N ARG A 94 11.90 10.07 -8.99
CA ARG A 94 11.25 8.94 -9.65
C ARG A 94 10.81 7.97 -8.57
N ARG A 95 9.57 7.53 -8.61
CA ARG A 95 9.07 6.42 -7.78
C ARG A 95 7.93 5.72 -8.50
N ALA A 96 7.68 4.47 -8.15
CA ALA A 96 6.56 3.70 -8.67
C ALA A 96 6.11 2.68 -7.62
N PRO A 97 4.81 2.43 -7.45
CA PRO A 97 4.34 1.34 -6.60
C PRO A 97 4.80 0.00 -7.15
N GLU A 98 5.41 -0.83 -6.30
CA GLU A 98 5.64 -2.25 -6.56
C GLU A 98 4.61 -3.12 -5.82
N ARG A 99 4.03 -2.62 -4.72
CA ARG A 99 2.97 -3.27 -3.93
C ARG A 99 1.93 -2.24 -3.56
N VAL A 100 0.66 -2.61 -3.64
CA VAL A 100 -0.47 -1.79 -3.23
C VAL A 100 -1.45 -2.66 -2.46
N ILE A 101 -1.98 -2.16 -1.35
CA ILE A 101 -3.13 -2.74 -0.66
C ILE A 101 -4.16 -1.64 -0.44
N VAL A 102 -5.42 -1.94 -0.76
CA VAL A 102 -6.54 -1.02 -0.65
C VAL A 102 -7.61 -1.65 0.23
N ALA A 103 -8.18 -0.87 1.14
CA ALA A 103 -9.30 -1.30 1.96
C ALA A 103 -10.54 -1.55 1.09
N LYS A 104 -11.45 -2.44 1.50
CA LYS A 104 -12.71 -2.66 0.76
C LYS A 104 -13.58 -1.41 0.65
N SER A 105 -13.51 -0.50 1.62
CA SER A 105 -14.21 0.78 1.56
C SER A 105 -13.58 1.80 0.61
N ALA A 106 -12.45 1.47 -0.03
CA ALA A 106 -11.73 2.32 -0.99
C ALA A 106 -11.38 3.72 -0.45
N ASP A 107 -11.22 3.86 0.87
CA ASP A 107 -10.92 5.13 1.55
C ASP A 107 -9.55 5.13 2.22
N LEU A 108 -8.87 3.99 2.32
CA LEU A 108 -7.52 3.86 2.86
C LEU A 108 -6.72 2.90 1.98
N ALA A 109 -5.47 3.26 1.71
CA ALA A 109 -4.54 2.41 0.97
C ALA A 109 -3.10 2.61 1.44
N VAL A 110 -2.25 1.63 1.14
CA VAL A 110 -0.81 1.71 1.32
C VAL A 110 -0.14 1.30 0.01
N SER A 111 0.79 2.12 -0.48
CA SER A 111 1.72 1.73 -1.54
C SER A 111 3.14 1.67 -1.01
N VAL A 112 3.88 0.67 -1.50
CA VAL A 112 5.31 0.51 -1.28
C VAL A 112 5.96 0.37 -2.64
N GLY A 113 7.16 0.90 -2.78
CA GLY A 113 7.95 0.67 -3.97
C GLY A 113 9.27 1.40 -3.94
N PRO A 114 10.08 1.23 -4.99
CA PRO A 114 11.37 1.87 -5.07
C PRO A 114 11.25 3.34 -5.46
N TYR A 115 12.25 4.11 -5.07
CA TYR A 115 12.44 5.48 -5.53
C TYR A 115 13.92 5.74 -5.86
N GLU A 116 14.11 6.74 -6.72
CA GLU A 116 15.38 7.36 -7.00
C GLU A 116 15.20 8.88 -6.93
N SER A 117 16.20 9.57 -6.39
CA SER A 117 16.28 11.03 -6.44
C SER A 117 17.62 11.47 -7.00
N ALA A 118 17.62 12.63 -7.66
CA ALA A 118 18.82 13.24 -8.22
C ALA A 118 18.76 14.76 -8.03
N ALA A 119 19.93 15.39 -7.92
CA ALA A 119 20.04 16.84 -7.78
C ALA A 119 19.39 17.65 -8.91
N SER A 120 19.27 17.07 -10.11
CA SER A 120 18.61 17.70 -11.27
C SER A 120 18.03 16.69 -12.25
N ALA A 121 17.28 17.17 -13.24
CA ALA A 121 16.70 16.37 -14.30
C ALA A 121 17.73 15.64 -15.20
N THR A 122 19.00 16.05 -15.21
CA THR A 122 20.08 15.42 -16.00
C THR A 122 21.16 14.75 -15.16
N ALA A 123 21.16 14.98 -13.84
CA ALA A 123 22.10 14.35 -12.93
C ALA A 123 21.83 12.84 -12.77
N ALA A 124 22.89 12.08 -12.45
CA ALA A 124 22.77 10.71 -11.98
C ALA A 124 22.04 10.68 -10.62
N PRO A 125 21.32 9.58 -10.29
CA PRO A 125 20.72 9.42 -8.97
C PRO A 125 21.77 9.48 -7.87
N ASP A 126 21.55 10.36 -6.88
CA ASP A 126 22.38 10.54 -5.69
C ASP A 126 21.74 9.94 -4.43
N ASP A 127 20.46 9.53 -4.51
CA ASP A 127 19.74 8.81 -3.47
C ASP A 127 18.80 7.78 -4.09
N ARG A 128 18.68 6.61 -3.44
CA ARG A 128 17.79 5.53 -3.86
C ARG A 128 17.41 4.65 -2.69
N GLY A 129 16.21 4.08 -2.76
CA GLY A 129 15.68 3.28 -1.67
C GLY A 129 14.28 2.76 -1.97
N HIS A 130 13.53 2.44 -0.91
CA HIS A 130 12.09 2.21 -0.99
C HIS A 130 11.32 3.29 -0.24
N TYR A 131 10.14 3.60 -0.74
CA TYR A 131 9.20 4.49 -0.09
C TYR A 131 8.00 3.69 0.43
N VAL A 132 7.32 4.29 1.40
CA VAL A 132 5.99 3.88 1.84
C VAL A 132 5.10 5.10 1.80
N ALA A 133 3.95 4.98 1.17
CA ALA A 133 2.94 6.01 1.12
C ALA A 133 1.60 5.47 1.65
N VAL A 134 1.02 6.22 2.59
CA VAL A 134 -0.31 5.95 3.15
C VAL A 134 -1.25 6.95 2.56
N TRP A 135 -2.28 6.45 1.90
CA TRP A 135 -3.25 7.25 1.17
C TRP A 135 -4.61 7.17 1.84
N ARG A 136 -5.31 8.29 1.92
CA ARG A 136 -6.71 8.35 2.34
C ARG A 136 -7.48 9.28 1.42
N THR A 137 -8.68 8.89 1.03
CA THR A 137 -9.56 9.77 0.25
C THR A 137 -10.04 10.92 1.13
N ASP A 138 -10.04 12.13 0.60
CA ASP A 138 -10.74 13.27 1.20
C ASP A 138 -12.26 13.22 0.92
N ASP A 139 -12.97 14.27 1.31
CA ASP A 139 -14.43 14.37 1.15
C ASP A 139 -14.86 14.45 -0.33
N ASP A 140 -13.95 14.88 -1.21
CA ASP A 140 -14.16 14.92 -2.66
C ASP A 140 -13.80 13.58 -3.35
N GLY A 141 -13.34 12.60 -2.57
CA GLY A 141 -12.91 11.29 -3.06
C GLY A 141 -11.50 11.29 -3.67
N ALA A 142 -10.74 12.37 -3.54
CA ALA A 142 -9.37 12.44 -4.04
C ALA A 142 -8.41 11.79 -3.04
N TRP A 143 -7.48 10.99 -3.53
CA TRP A 143 -6.44 10.38 -2.69
C TRP A 143 -5.44 11.42 -2.20
N LYS A 144 -5.26 11.52 -0.89
CA LYS A 144 -4.29 12.38 -0.22
C LYS A 144 -3.30 11.57 0.61
N LEU A 145 -2.04 11.97 0.62
CA LEU A 145 -0.99 11.38 1.43
C LEU A 145 -1.20 11.75 2.91
N GLN A 146 -1.46 10.74 3.72
CA GLN A 146 -1.49 10.85 5.18
C GLN A 146 -0.09 10.67 5.78
N VAL A 147 0.70 9.78 5.18
CA VAL A 147 2.09 9.53 5.58
C VAL A 147 2.93 9.24 4.35
N ASP A 148 4.13 9.79 4.28
CA ASP A 148 5.15 9.40 3.31
C ASP A 148 6.51 9.19 4.01
N ALA A 149 7.09 8.02 3.79
CA ALA A 149 8.40 7.66 4.30
C ALA A 149 9.31 7.28 3.12
N ALA A 150 10.54 7.77 3.13
CA ALA A 150 11.60 7.30 2.26
C ALA A 150 12.62 6.56 3.14
N LEU A 151 13.01 5.37 2.72
CA LEU A 151 14.02 4.52 3.34
C LEU A 151 15.17 4.34 2.37
N PRO A 152 16.16 5.24 2.41
CA PRO A 152 17.38 5.10 1.64
C PRO A 152 18.08 3.78 1.97
N HIS A 153 18.51 3.05 0.93
CA HIS A 153 19.36 1.88 1.11
C HIS A 153 20.46 1.72 0.05
N GLY A 154 20.57 2.67 -0.89
CA GLY A 154 21.59 2.58 -1.93
C GLY A 154 21.46 1.27 -2.72
N ASP A 155 22.59 0.67 -3.04
CA ASP A 155 22.69 -0.59 -3.79
C ASP A 155 22.67 -1.84 -2.88
N ALA A 156 21.96 -1.76 -1.74
CA ALA A 156 21.79 -2.90 -0.84
C ALA A 156 21.23 -4.13 -1.58
N PRO A 157 21.54 -5.37 -1.14
CA PRO A 157 20.99 -6.57 -1.74
C PRO A 157 19.46 -6.53 -1.85
N GLY A 158 18.93 -6.80 -3.05
CA GLY A 158 17.49 -6.69 -3.34
C GLY A 158 17.03 -5.30 -3.79
N ALA A 159 17.93 -4.32 -3.88
CA ALA A 159 17.65 -3.06 -4.56
C ALA A 159 17.32 -3.31 -6.04
N VAL A 160 16.42 -2.50 -6.58
CA VAL A 160 16.10 -2.53 -8.01
C VAL A 160 16.97 -1.54 -8.77
N ASP A 161 17.36 -1.90 -9.98
CA ASP A 161 18.18 -1.05 -10.85
C ASP A 161 17.37 0.04 -11.56
N ALA A 162 16.04 -0.10 -11.62
CA ALA A 162 15.16 0.85 -12.28
C ALA A 162 13.79 0.91 -11.60
N VAL A 163 13.29 2.14 -11.41
CA VAL A 163 11.95 2.41 -10.88
C VAL A 163 10.84 2.13 -11.91
N ALA A 164 11.09 2.38 -13.20
CA ALA A 164 10.04 2.34 -14.22
C ALA A 164 9.79 0.92 -14.75
N GLY A 165 8.52 0.57 -14.96
CA GLY A 165 8.11 -0.69 -15.60
C GLY A 165 8.20 -1.93 -14.71
N LEU A 166 8.35 -1.75 -13.40
CA LEU A 166 8.34 -2.86 -12.45
C LEU A 166 6.95 -3.52 -12.38
N PRO A 167 6.89 -4.85 -12.25
CA PRO A 167 5.63 -5.53 -12.05
C PRO A 167 5.06 -5.22 -10.65
N LEU A 168 3.73 -5.13 -10.55
CA LEU A 168 3.07 -5.14 -9.25
C LEU A 168 3.20 -6.53 -8.63
N LEU A 169 3.82 -6.60 -7.48
CA LEU A 169 3.88 -7.75 -6.60
C LEU A 169 2.59 -7.81 -5.78
N ALA A 170 1.98 -9.00 -5.74
CA ALA A 170 0.71 -9.17 -5.05
C ALA A 170 0.86 -8.99 -3.53
N TRP A 171 -0.03 -8.18 -2.95
CA TRP A 171 -0.47 -8.33 -1.57
C TRP A 171 -1.88 -8.91 -1.56
N ALA A 172 -2.11 -9.89 -0.69
CA ALA A 172 -3.44 -10.41 -0.47
C ALA A 172 -4.33 -9.30 0.07
N ALA A 173 -5.46 -9.06 -0.62
CA ALA A 173 -6.46 -8.10 -0.21
C ALA A 173 -7.04 -8.47 1.17
N PRO A 174 -7.50 -7.47 1.96
CA PRO A 174 -8.11 -7.74 3.26
C PRO A 174 -9.28 -8.74 3.19
N ALA A 175 -9.31 -9.68 4.13
CA ALA A 175 -10.27 -10.78 4.17
C ALA A 175 -11.10 -10.76 5.45
N GLY A 176 -12.10 -9.87 5.46
CA GLY A 176 -13.12 -9.79 6.52
C GLY A 176 -13.26 -8.35 7.01
N SER A 177 -13.65 -8.21 8.27
CA SER A 177 -13.58 -6.99 9.08
C SER A 177 -13.16 -7.40 10.49
N CYS A 178 -12.38 -6.57 11.16
CA CYS A 178 -11.80 -6.86 12.46
C CYS A 178 -12.17 -5.76 13.47
N ASP A 179 -12.34 -6.13 14.74
CA ASP A 179 -12.61 -5.15 15.80
C ASP A 179 -11.43 -4.18 15.95
N ALA A 180 -11.72 -2.87 15.95
CA ALA A 180 -10.72 -1.83 16.17
C ALA A 180 -10.06 -1.94 17.55
N ASN A 181 -10.72 -2.47 18.58
CA ASN A 181 -10.10 -2.69 19.89
C ASN A 181 -9.03 -3.80 19.84
N ALA A 182 -9.23 -4.80 18.97
CA ALA A 182 -8.25 -5.86 18.75
C ALA A 182 -6.98 -5.33 18.07
N LEU A 183 -7.09 -4.27 17.25
CA LEU A 183 -5.93 -3.61 16.63
C LEU A 183 -4.99 -3.04 17.69
N GLY A 184 -5.52 -2.29 18.66
CA GLY A 184 -4.71 -1.71 19.75
C GLY A 184 -4.01 -2.77 20.59
N SER A 185 -4.65 -3.93 20.78
CA SER A 185 -4.05 -5.07 21.48
C SER A 185 -2.96 -5.77 20.66
N ALA A 186 -3.09 -5.81 19.33
CA ALA A 186 -2.06 -6.33 18.43
C ALA A 186 -0.85 -5.39 18.35
N GLU A 187 -1.09 -4.08 18.22
CA GLU A 187 -0.03 -3.07 18.21
C GLU A 187 0.77 -3.08 19.52
N ARG A 188 0.09 -3.18 20.67
CA ARG A 188 0.76 -3.28 21.98
C ARG A 188 1.71 -4.48 22.05
N GLN A 189 1.32 -5.63 21.48
CA GLN A 189 2.21 -6.80 21.43
C GLN A 189 3.47 -6.54 20.58
N VAL A 190 3.39 -5.70 19.54
CA VAL A 190 4.56 -5.29 18.77
C VAL A 190 5.44 -4.37 19.61
N VAL A 191 4.86 -3.32 20.20
CA VAL A 191 5.58 -2.34 21.04
C VAL A 191 6.28 -3.02 22.22
N ASP A 192 5.59 -3.91 22.94
CA ASP A 192 6.14 -4.63 24.09
C ASP A 192 7.30 -5.55 23.69
N ALA A 193 7.17 -6.25 22.55
CA ALA A 193 8.23 -7.08 22.01
C ALA A 193 9.48 -6.25 21.66
N ARG A 194 9.29 -5.09 20.99
CA ARG A 194 10.37 -4.16 20.63
C ARG A 194 11.03 -3.55 21.85
N ALA A 195 10.27 -3.23 22.90
CA ALA A 195 10.81 -2.76 24.18
C ALA A 195 11.65 -3.84 24.88
N GLY A 196 11.25 -5.11 24.74
CA GLY A 196 12.00 -6.28 25.20
C GLY A 196 13.20 -6.68 24.32
N GLY A 197 13.49 -5.94 23.25
CA GLY A 197 14.59 -6.24 22.32
C GLY A 197 14.31 -7.37 21.33
N ALA A 198 13.03 -7.69 21.10
CA ALA A 198 12.59 -8.67 20.12
C ALA A 198 11.86 -7.99 18.94
N GLY A 199 11.80 -8.68 17.79
CA GLY A 199 10.91 -8.28 16.71
C GLY A 199 9.45 -8.54 17.05
N ALA A 200 8.53 -8.04 16.23
CA ALA A 200 7.11 -8.37 16.37
C ALA A 200 6.91 -9.91 16.39
N PRO A 201 6.00 -10.45 17.22
CA PRO A 201 5.76 -11.88 17.27
C PRO A 201 5.38 -12.44 15.89
N ALA A 202 6.03 -13.53 15.46
CA ALA A 202 5.85 -14.12 14.12
C ALA A 202 4.39 -14.35 13.72
N ARG A 203 3.54 -14.75 14.69
CA ARG A 203 2.10 -14.98 14.50
C ARG A 203 1.30 -13.74 14.07
N LEU A 204 1.83 -12.54 14.30
CA LEU A 204 1.18 -11.28 13.93
C LEU A 204 1.40 -10.94 12.47
N TYR A 205 2.46 -11.43 11.82
CA TYR A 205 2.70 -11.14 10.41
C TYR A 205 1.71 -11.87 9.50
N ALA A 206 1.30 -11.18 8.44
CA ALA A 206 0.72 -11.82 7.27
C ALA A 206 1.79 -12.66 6.54
N ALA A 207 1.37 -13.65 5.75
CA ALA A 207 2.31 -14.52 5.03
C ALA A 207 3.11 -13.78 3.95
N ASP A 208 2.56 -12.69 3.41
CA ASP A 208 3.11 -11.81 2.39
C ASP A 208 3.59 -10.46 2.97
N ALA A 209 3.81 -10.42 4.29
CA ALA A 209 4.27 -9.22 4.97
C ALA A 209 5.67 -8.78 4.50
N VAL A 210 5.91 -7.48 4.61
CA VAL A 210 7.18 -6.85 4.25
C VAL A 210 7.74 -6.09 5.45
N VAL A 211 9.04 -6.28 5.70
CA VAL A 211 9.80 -5.53 6.69
C VAL A 211 10.71 -4.54 5.95
N LEU A 212 10.63 -3.28 6.34
CA LEU A 212 11.41 -2.17 5.79
C LEU A 212 12.26 -1.54 6.90
N ARG A 213 13.55 -1.43 6.66
CA ARG A 213 14.52 -0.77 7.55
C ARG A 213 15.42 0.10 6.69
N SER A 214 15.97 1.16 7.29
CA SER A 214 17.04 1.94 6.64
C SER A 214 18.19 1.00 6.25
N ASP A 215 18.77 1.24 5.09
CA ASP A 215 19.91 0.49 4.55
C ASP A 215 19.63 -0.98 4.18
N LEU A 216 18.35 -1.36 4.06
CA LEU A 216 17.92 -2.66 3.54
C LEU A 216 16.82 -2.50 2.50
N ALA A 217 16.90 -3.29 1.43
CA ALA A 217 15.77 -3.51 0.55
C ALA A 217 14.61 -4.23 1.31
N PRO A 218 13.38 -4.21 0.80
CA PRO A 218 12.25 -4.93 1.41
C PRO A 218 12.56 -6.42 1.61
N VAL A 219 12.34 -6.92 2.82
CA VAL A 219 12.56 -8.35 3.15
C VAL A 219 11.33 -8.98 3.79
N ALA A 220 11.20 -10.30 3.66
CA ALA A 220 10.21 -11.05 4.42
C ALA A 220 10.56 -11.06 5.93
N PRO A 221 9.59 -11.15 6.85
CA PRO A 221 9.85 -11.14 8.28
C PRO A 221 10.84 -12.21 8.77
N ALA A 222 10.85 -13.39 8.16
CA ALA A 222 11.77 -14.47 8.50
C ALA A 222 13.23 -14.17 8.11
N SER A 223 13.44 -13.24 7.17
CA SER A 223 14.75 -12.80 6.68
C SER A 223 15.16 -11.44 7.24
N ALA A 224 14.27 -10.78 7.98
CA ALA A 224 14.58 -9.50 8.59
C ALA A 224 15.71 -9.66 9.62
N PRO A 225 16.71 -8.77 9.63
CA PRO A 225 17.68 -8.73 10.71
C PRO A 225 16.99 -8.59 12.07
N ARG A 226 17.72 -8.93 13.14
CA ARG A 226 17.22 -8.71 14.51
C ARG A 226 16.71 -7.27 14.66
N ALA A 227 15.69 -7.12 15.50
CA ALA A 227 15.11 -5.83 15.82
C ALA A 227 16.19 -4.78 16.11
N GLY A 228 15.93 -3.54 15.68
CA GLY A 228 16.77 -2.39 15.99
C GLY A 228 16.87 -2.14 17.50
N PRO A 229 17.44 -1.00 17.92
CA PRO A 229 17.61 -0.70 19.33
C PRO A 229 16.28 -0.77 20.10
N ASN A 230 16.32 -1.23 21.35
CA ASN A 230 15.11 -1.41 22.17
C ASN A 230 14.31 -0.12 22.27
N TRP A 231 12.99 -0.25 22.12
CA TRP A 231 12.06 0.87 22.21
C TRP A 231 11.86 1.28 23.68
N ARG A 232 11.89 2.58 23.98
CA ARG A 232 11.66 3.12 25.34
C ARG A 232 10.42 3.99 25.45
N ASP A 233 10.19 4.85 24.47
CA ASP A 233 9.15 5.87 24.47
C ASP A 233 8.48 5.92 23.10
N ALA A 234 7.65 4.91 22.83
CA ALA A 234 6.87 4.82 21.60
C ALA A 234 5.61 5.68 21.73
N GLN A 235 5.52 6.72 20.91
CA GLN A 235 4.42 7.68 20.92
C GLN A 235 3.69 7.66 19.58
N MET A 236 2.41 7.28 19.61
CA MET A 236 1.56 7.32 18.42
C MET A 236 1.41 8.77 17.93
N ARG A 237 1.50 8.94 16.61
CA ARG A 237 1.31 10.23 15.91
C ARG A 237 0.18 10.17 14.91
N GLY A 238 -0.16 8.98 14.42
CA GLY A 238 -1.28 8.79 13.52
C GLY A 238 -1.84 7.38 13.62
N THR A 239 -3.16 7.29 13.48
CA THR A 239 -3.88 6.03 13.34
C THR A 239 -5.02 6.26 12.34
N TRP A 240 -5.02 5.47 11.27
CA TRP A 240 -6.07 5.49 10.26
C TRP A 240 -6.62 4.09 10.15
N VAL A 241 -7.93 3.94 10.35
CA VAL A 241 -8.65 2.70 10.15
C VAL A 241 -9.65 2.93 9.02
N ALA A 242 -9.66 2.06 8.03
CA ALA A 242 -10.60 2.12 6.93
C ALA A 242 -12.05 1.97 7.44
N LYS A 243 -13.03 2.58 6.75
CA LYS A 243 -14.45 2.40 7.07
C LYS A 243 -14.89 0.93 7.07
N SER A 244 -14.27 0.08 6.23
CA SER A 244 -14.50 -1.37 6.21
C SER A 244 -13.86 -2.15 7.36
N GLN A 245 -13.08 -1.49 8.23
CA GLN A 245 -12.41 -2.09 9.38
C GLN A 245 -11.54 -3.31 9.03
N ASP A 246 -10.93 -3.28 7.85
CA ASP A 246 -10.16 -4.38 7.28
C ASP A 246 -8.72 -3.97 6.90
N LEU A 247 -8.43 -2.68 6.89
CA LEU A 247 -7.10 -2.12 6.75
C LEU A 247 -6.92 -1.01 7.79
N ALA A 248 -5.75 -0.98 8.43
CA ALA A 248 -5.38 0.07 9.35
C ALA A 248 -3.89 0.40 9.22
N VAL A 249 -3.55 1.64 9.54
CA VAL A 249 -2.17 2.10 9.59
C VAL A 249 -1.94 2.83 10.91
N MET A 250 -0.83 2.52 11.55
CA MET A 250 -0.36 3.19 12.76
C MET A 250 1.05 3.70 12.52
N THR A 251 1.33 4.94 12.92
CA THR A 251 2.67 5.52 12.85
C THR A 251 2.95 6.36 14.07
N GLY A 252 4.22 6.47 14.42
CA GLY A 252 4.63 7.21 15.59
C GLY A 252 6.11 7.51 15.62
N LEU A 253 6.49 8.21 16.68
CA LEU A 253 7.87 8.44 17.07
C LEU A 253 8.26 7.38 18.08
N VAL A 254 9.47 6.83 17.97
CA VAL A 254 10.06 6.04 19.04
C VAL A 254 11.44 6.55 19.40
N ARG A 255 11.73 6.61 20.71
CA ARG A 255 13.09 6.84 21.24
C ARG A 255 13.70 5.55 21.76
N THR A 256 15.03 5.52 21.76
CA THR A 256 15.84 4.40 22.22
C THR A 256 17.00 4.93 23.05
N ASP A 257 17.64 4.06 23.85
CA ASP A 257 18.77 4.45 24.72
C ASP A 257 19.97 5.05 23.96
N GLY A 258 20.05 4.84 22.63
CA GLY A 258 21.08 5.40 21.75
C GLY A 258 20.59 6.53 20.85
N ASN A 259 19.31 6.90 20.89
CA ASN A 259 18.74 7.95 20.05
C ASN A 259 17.57 8.68 20.74
N GLU A 260 17.91 9.72 21.50
CA GLU A 260 16.96 10.61 22.20
C GLU A 260 16.08 11.44 21.25
N ARG A 261 16.57 11.72 20.02
CA ARG A 261 15.76 12.41 19.00
C ARG A 261 14.66 11.50 18.44
N GLY A 262 14.88 10.20 18.53
CA GLY A 262 13.98 9.17 18.04
C GLY A 262 13.90 9.07 16.52
N TYR A 263 13.07 8.16 16.06
CA TYR A 263 12.79 7.91 14.64
C TYR A 263 11.34 7.48 14.43
N GLY A 264 10.89 7.54 13.17
CA GLY A 264 9.55 7.12 12.80
C GLY A 264 9.44 5.61 12.64
N PHE A 265 8.33 5.05 13.11
CA PHE A 265 7.91 3.69 12.71
C PHE A 265 6.56 3.77 12.01
N LEU A 266 6.24 2.76 11.20
CA LEU A 266 4.94 2.62 10.57
C LEU A 266 4.56 1.14 10.48
N HIS A 267 3.36 0.83 10.94
CA HIS A 267 2.76 -0.49 10.85
C HIS A 267 1.49 -0.41 10.00
N ALA A 268 1.42 -1.22 8.94
CA ALA A 268 0.18 -1.43 8.20
C ALA A 268 -0.39 -2.80 8.53
N TRP A 269 -1.67 -2.83 8.89
CA TRP A 269 -2.39 -3.99 9.38
C TRP A 269 -3.56 -4.31 8.45
N SER A 270 -3.73 -5.57 8.07
CA SER A 270 -4.93 -6.05 7.36
C SER A 270 -5.68 -7.07 8.19
N CYS A 271 -7.01 -7.08 8.09
CA CYS A 271 -7.83 -8.13 8.67
C CYS A 271 -7.74 -9.39 7.80
N GLU A 272 -7.34 -10.50 8.39
CA GLU A 272 -7.29 -11.80 7.74
C GLU A 272 -7.87 -12.87 8.67
N GLY A 273 -8.94 -13.54 8.24
CA GLY A 273 -9.57 -14.59 9.03
C GLY A 273 -10.08 -14.09 10.40
N GLY A 274 -10.52 -12.83 10.48
CA GLY A 274 -11.01 -12.21 11.71
C GLY A 274 -9.93 -11.78 12.70
N SER A 275 -8.65 -11.76 12.29
CA SER A 275 -7.55 -11.23 13.11
C SER A 275 -6.73 -10.18 12.35
N TRP A 276 -6.23 -9.17 13.07
CA TRP A 276 -5.29 -8.21 12.49
C TRP A 276 -3.93 -8.86 12.23
N LYS A 277 -3.43 -8.68 11.01
CA LYS A 277 -2.14 -9.17 10.54
C LYS A 277 -1.29 -8.02 10.04
N LEU A 278 -0.03 -7.98 10.46
CA LEU A 278 0.95 -6.99 10.07
C LEU A 278 1.38 -7.28 8.63
N LYS A 279 1.02 -6.39 7.69
CA LYS A 279 1.42 -6.41 6.28
C LYS A 279 2.73 -5.68 6.04
N LEU A 280 2.97 -4.63 6.80
CA LEU A 280 4.15 -3.79 6.69
C LEU A 280 4.67 -3.44 8.06
N ASP A 281 5.95 -3.70 8.30
CA ASP A 281 6.68 -3.27 9.49
C ASP A 281 7.84 -2.37 9.06
N LEU A 282 7.75 -1.09 9.37
CA LEU A 282 8.74 -0.07 9.01
C LEU A 282 9.36 0.56 10.24
N GLU A 283 10.69 0.66 10.26
CA GLU A 283 11.46 1.53 11.15
C GLU A 283 12.40 2.41 10.31
N ASN A 284 12.21 3.72 10.36
CA ASN A 284 12.98 4.69 9.59
C ASN A 284 14.19 5.20 10.39
N LEU A 285 15.16 4.31 10.63
CA LEU A 285 16.35 4.61 11.43
C LEU A 285 17.16 5.78 10.84
N PRO A 286 17.75 6.66 11.66
CA PRO A 286 18.69 7.67 11.18
C PRO A 286 19.95 6.98 10.63
N ARG A 287 20.57 7.63 9.64
CA ARG A 287 21.93 7.32 9.16
C ARG A 287 22.98 7.95 10.06
#